data_AF-A0A961QTZ5-F1
#
_entry.id   AF-A0A961QTZ5-F1
#
_cell.length_a   1.000
_cell.length_b   1.000
_cell.length_c   1.000
_cell.angle_alpha   90.00
_cell.angle_beta   90.00
_cell.angle_gamma   90.00
#
_symmetry.space_group_name_H-M   'P 1'
#
loop_
_entity.id
_entity.type
_entity.pdbx_description
1 polymer ?
#
loop_
_entity_poly.entity_id
_entity_poly.type
_entity_poly.pdbx_seq_one_letter_code
_entity_poly.pdbx_strand_id
1 'polypeptide(L)'
;MALSGVLDAQEMTAEEIATSAAVSVVPVEGGFAITEVHLTVKARIPGGDAGKFQAAAEQAKAGCPVSKVLNAKITMEASLVA
;
A
#
# COMPACT_ATOMS: atom_id res chain seq x y z
N MET A 1 -7.31 0.76 -8.38
CA MET A 1 -6.42 1.00 -7.22
C MET A 1 -5.00 1.21 -7.73
N ALA A 2 -4.15 2.00 -7.06
CA ALA A 2 -2.80 2.30 -7.53
C ALA A 2 -1.94 1.03 -7.75
N LEU A 3 -2.00 0.07 -6.82
CA LEU A 3 -1.26 -1.18 -6.94
C LEU A 3 -1.64 -2.00 -8.18
N SER A 4 -2.94 -2.18 -8.46
CA SER A 4 -3.37 -2.92 -9.66
C SER A 4 -2.85 -2.29 -10.95
N GLY A 5 -2.90 -0.96 -11.08
CA GLY A 5 -2.37 -0.29 -12.28
C GLY A 5 -0.85 -0.44 -12.44
N VAL A 6 -0.09 -0.49 -11.34
CA VAL A 6 1.36 -0.74 -11.40
C VAL A 6 1.66 -2.20 -11.75
N LEU A 7 0.88 -3.15 -11.21
CA LEU A 7 1.02 -4.57 -11.52
C LEU A 7 0.71 -4.85 -12.99
N ASP A 8 -0.34 -4.24 -13.55
CA ASP A 8 -0.70 -4.38 -14.97
C ASP A 8 0.44 -3.90 -15.89
N ALA A 9 1.12 -2.80 -15.53
CA ALA A 9 2.29 -2.30 -16.25
C ALA A 9 3.51 -3.24 -16.17
N GLN A 10 3.51 -4.19 -15.24
CA GLN A 10 4.54 -5.22 -15.08
C GLN A 10 4.07 -6.61 -15.55
N GLU A 11 2.95 -6.66 -16.29
CA GLU A 11 2.34 -7.90 -16.80
C GLU A 11 1.97 -8.91 -15.69
N MET A 12 1.62 -8.40 -14.51
CA MET A 12 1.12 -9.17 -13.39
C MET A 12 -0.34 -8.83 -13.13
N THR A 13 -1.25 -9.78 -13.29
CA THR A 13 -2.68 -9.56 -13.00
C THR A 13 -3.04 -10.19 -11.66
N ALA A 14 -3.42 -9.36 -10.69
CA ALA A 14 -3.94 -9.85 -9.43
C ALA A 14 -5.40 -10.27 -9.55
N GLU A 15 -5.73 -11.45 -9.07
CA GLU A 15 -7.13 -11.89 -8.90
C GLU A 15 -7.78 -11.15 -7.73
N GLU A 16 -7.00 -10.87 -6.69
CA GLU A 16 -7.47 -10.19 -5.50
C GLU A 16 -6.36 -9.30 -4.91
N ILE A 17 -6.75 -8.11 -4.45
CA ILE A 17 -5.91 -7.23 -3.65
C ILE A 17 -6.73 -6.78 -2.44
N ALA A 18 -6.36 -7.26 -1.26
CA ALA A 18 -6.92 -6.82 0.01
C ALA A 18 -5.92 -5.86 0.67
N THR A 19 -6.40 -4.70 1.12
CA THR A 19 -5.57 -3.71 1.83
C THR A 19 -6.29 -3.20 3.06
N SER A 20 -5.60 -3.24 4.19
CA SER A 20 -6.03 -2.57 5.42
C SER A 20 -5.09 -1.40 5.71
N ALA A 21 -5.63 -0.32 6.29
CA ALA A 21 -4.88 0.85 6.70
C ALA A 21 -5.15 1.13 8.19
N ALA A 22 -4.13 0.90 9.03
CA ALA A 22 -4.18 1.27 10.44
C ALA A 22 -3.70 2.72 10.58
N VAL A 23 -4.59 3.60 11.08
CA VAL A 23 -4.33 5.04 11.20
C VAL A 23 -4.05 5.38 12.66
N SER A 24 -2.89 5.95 12.92
CA SER A 24 -2.50 6.43 14.25
C SER A 24 -2.88 7.90 14.42
N VAL A 25 -3.74 8.16 15.39
CA VAL A 25 -4.21 9.50 15.76
C VAL A 25 -3.69 9.81 17.16
N VAL A 26 -2.92 10.88 17.30
CA VAL A 26 -2.30 11.28 18.56
C VAL A 26 -2.70 12.70 18.97
N PRO A 27 -2.81 12.99 20.27
CA PRO A 27 -3.03 14.35 20.74
C PRO A 27 -1.80 15.23 20.45
N VAL A 28 -2.07 16.46 20.04
CA VAL A 28 -1.08 17.51 19.81
C VAL A 28 -1.59 18.82 20.43
N GLU A 29 -0.75 19.84 20.50
CA GLU A 29 -1.22 21.16 20.95
C GLU A 29 -2.36 21.66 20.05
N GLY A 30 -3.52 21.95 20.66
CA GLY A 30 -4.70 22.43 19.94
C GLY A 30 -5.58 21.35 19.28
N GLY A 31 -5.32 20.04 19.46
CA GLY A 31 -6.21 18.99 18.97
C GLY A 31 -5.58 17.61 18.81
N PHE A 32 -5.87 16.94 17.68
CA PHE A 32 -5.33 15.65 17.31
C PHE A 32 -4.71 15.71 15.91
N ALA A 33 -3.65 14.93 15.69
CA ALA A 33 -2.99 14.79 14.40
C ALA A 33 -2.93 13.32 13.98
N ILE A 34 -3.05 13.06 12.68
CA ILE A 34 -2.73 11.76 12.09
C ILE A 34 -1.23 11.75 11.83
N THR A 35 -0.48 10.89 12.52
CA THR A 35 0.99 10.87 12.43
C THR A 35 1.55 9.70 11.64
N GLU A 36 0.83 8.58 11.62
CA GLU A 36 1.26 7.37 10.92
C GLU A 36 0.09 6.61 10.32
N VAL A 37 0.31 6.03 9.14
CA VAL A 37 -0.57 5.07 8.50
C VAL A 37 0.25 3.83 8.17
N HIS A 38 -0.13 2.69 8.72
CA HIS A 38 0.46 1.41 8.38
C HIS A 38 -0.46 0.63 7.43
N LEU A 39 0.05 0.28 6.26
CA LEU A 39 -0.67 -0.46 5.24
C LEU A 39 -0.33 -1.95 5.31
N THR A 40 -1.33 -2.81 5.41
CA THR A 40 -1.17 -4.26 5.25
C THR A 40 -1.82 -4.69 3.96
N VAL A 41 -1.02 -5.18 3.02
CA VAL A 41 -1.44 -5.58 1.68
C VAL A 41 -1.28 -7.10 1.51
N LYS A 42 -2.35 -7.75 1.08
CA LYS A 42 -2.37 -9.16 0.68
C LYS A 42 -2.88 -9.24 -0.75
N ALA A 43 -2.12 -9.87 -1.64
CA ALA A 43 -2.52 -10.02 -3.03
C ALA A 43 -2.43 -11.47 -3.50
N ARG A 44 -3.45 -11.93 -4.23
CA ARG A 44 -3.47 -13.22 -4.92
C ARG A 44 -3.10 -12.98 -6.38
N ILE A 45 -1.97 -13.52 -6.80
CA ILE A 45 -1.45 -13.35 -8.16
C ILE A 45 -0.98 -14.73 -8.66
N PRO A 46 -1.75 -15.41 -9.53
CA PRO A 46 -1.33 -16.68 -10.10
C PRO A 46 0.02 -16.54 -10.83
N GLY A 47 0.99 -17.38 -10.46
CA GLY A 47 2.36 -17.30 -11.00
C GLY A 47 3.11 -16.02 -10.64
N GLY A 48 2.66 -15.28 -9.62
CA GLY A 48 3.23 -14.00 -9.22
C GLY A 48 4.68 -14.11 -8.75
N ASP A 49 5.50 -13.16 -9.18
CA ASP A 49 6.88 -12.99 -8.71
C ASP A 49 6.90 -12.08 -7.47
N ALA A 50 7.42 -12.59 -6.35
CA ALA A 50 7.44 -11.84 -5.09
C ALA A 50 8.30 -10.58 -5.15
N GLY A 51 9.41 -10.59 -5.90
CA GLY A 51 10.30 -9.44 -6.04
C GLY A 51 9.66 -8.32 -6.88
N LYS A 52 9.07 -8.67 -8.02
CA LYS A 52 8.30 -7.73 -8.84
C LYS A 52 7.10 -7.18 -8.09
N PHE A 53 6.37 -8.04 -7.39
CA PHE A 53 5.26 -7.62 -6.53
C PHE A 53 5.70 -6.61 -5.47
N GLN A 54 6.81 -6.88 -4.78
CA GLN A 54 7.32 -5.96 -3.75
C GLN A 54 7.70 -4.61 -4.35
N ALA A 55 8.37 -4.59 -5.51
CA ALA A 55 8.72 -3.35 -6.21
C ALA A 55 7.46 -2.57 -6.65
N ALA A 56 6.45 -3.27 -7.19
CA ALA A 56 5.17 -2.67 -7.56
C ALA A 56 4.43 -2.08 -6.35
N ALA A 57 4.44 -2.79 -5.21
CA ALA A 57 3.85 -2.33 -3.97
C ALA A 57 4.52 -1.05 -3.46
N GLU A 58 5.85 -0.98 -3.45
CA GLU A 58 6.59 0.22 -3.04
C GLU A 58 6.33 1.41 -3.97
N GLN A 59 6.30 1.16 -5.28
CA GLN A 59 5.95 2.19 -6.27
C GLN A 59 4.53 2.71 -6.05
N ALA A 60 3.57 1.82 -5.78
CA ALA A 60 2.19 2.20 -5.48
C ALA A 60 2.09 3.00 -4.17
N LYS A 61 2.82 2.60 -3.12
CA LYS A 61 2.87 3.30 -1.83
C LYS A 61 3.29 4.76 -1.98
N ALA A 62 4.33 5.03 -2.76
CA ALA A 62 4.84 6.38 -3.00
C ALA A 62 4.03 7.15 -4.08
N GLY A 63 3.46 6.44 -5.05
CA GLY A 63 2.80 7.02 -6.22
C GLY A 63 1.33 7.37 -6.03
N CYS A 64 0.64 6.72 -5.08
CA CYS A 64 -0.80 6.86 -4.87
C CYS A 64 -1.18 8.31 -4.51
N PRO A 65 -2.24 8.89 -5.12
CA PRO A 65 -2.70 10.25 -4.81
C PRO A 65 -2.98 10.48 -3.32
N VAL A 66 -3.56 9.50 -2.63
CA VAL A 66 -3.84 9.58 -1.18
C VAL A 66 -2.54 9.64 -0.38
N SER A 67 -1.54 8.81 -0.73
CA SER A 67 -0.24 8.85 -0.07
C SER A 67 0.48 10.19 -0.29
N LYS A 68 0.32 10.80 -1.48
CA LYS A 68 0.95 12.10 -1.80
C LYS A 68 0.34 13.27 -1.03
N VAL A 69 -0.94 13.22 -0.68
CA VAL A 69 -1.61 14.29 0.07
C VAL A 69 -1.51 14.12 1.58
N LEU A 70 -1.30 12.89 2.07
CA LEU A 70 -1.17 12.62 3.49
C LEU A 70 0.18 13.10 4.02
N ASN A 71 0.15 14.08 4.92
CA ASN A 71 1.30 14.51 5.70
C ASN A 71 1.50 13.62 6.94
N ALA A 72 1.69 12.32 6.72
CA ALA A 72 1.89 11.31 7.76
C ALA A 72 2.98 10.33 7.32
N LYS A 73 3.63 9.67 8.28
CA LYS A 73 4.53 8.56 7.97
C LYS A 73 3.72 7.39 7.41
N ILE A 74 4.05 6.91 6.22
CA ILE A 74 3.37 5.76 5.61
C ILE A 74 4.33 4.58 5.59
N THR A 75 3.96 3.51 6.30
CA THR A 75 4.66 2.22 6.29
C THR A 75 3.79 1.16 5.61
N MET A 76 4.40 0.07 5.15
CA MET A 76 3.68 -0.98 4.45
C MET A 76 4.32 -2.34 4.67
N GLU A 77 3.47 -3.35 4.85
CA GLU A 77 3.79 -4.76 4.69
C GLU A 77 2.95 -5.31 3.53
N ALA A 78 3.62 -5.89 2.54
CA ALA A 78 2.97 -6.47 1.37
C ALA A 78 3.36 -7.94 1.24
N SER A 79 2.38 -8.81 0.99
CA SER A 79 2.61 -10.24 0.82
C SER A 79 1.72 -10.82 -0.28
N LEU A 80 2.28 -11.81 -0.99
CA LEU A 80 1.50 -12.68 -1.85
C LEU A 80 0.82 -13.75 -1.00
N VAL A 81 -0.46 -13.99 -1.27
CA VAL A 81 -1.23 -15.07 -0.64
C VAL A 81 -1.54 -16.15 -1.65
N ALA A 82 -1.58 -17.40 -1.16
CA ALA A 82 -1.90 -18.59 -1.95
C ALA A 82 -3.33 -18.59 -2.42
#